data_AF-A0A7C4H9B3-F1
#
_entry.id   AF-A0A7C4H9B3-F1
#
_cell.length_a   1.000
_cell.length_b   1.000
_cell.length_c   1.000
_cell.angle_alpha   90.00
_cell.angle_beta   90.00
_cell.angle_gamma   90.00
#
_symmetry.space_group_name_H-M   'P 1'
#
loop_
_entity.id
_entity.type
_entity.pdbx_description
1 polymer ?
#
loop_
_entity_poly.entity_id
_entity_poly.type
_entity_poly.pdbx_seq_one_letter_code
_entity_poly.pdbx_strand_id
1 'polypeptide(L)'
;MACFITPLITGLLLKLIKKLVKPTIKNDLEILEIMLITGGIILAIEHVWHGEIVPYPPFLTAMQNPSDILVLLREISVVGGSMTIATAVTWFSIISLKEKLKEKILSTRILRVKTK
;
A
#
# COMPACT_ATOMS: atom_id res chain seq x y z
N MET A 1 -10.94 -11.04 9.64
CA MET A 1 -10.61 -9.78 10.32
C MET A 1 -10.22 -8.80 9.23
N ALA A 2 -11.09 -7.88 8.78
CA ALA A 2 -10.98 -7.22 7.47
C ALA A 2 -9.82 -6.19 7.29
N CYS A 3 -8.61 -6.52 7.69
CA CYS A 3 -7.43 -5.65 7.74
C CYS A 3 -6.95 -5.19 6.35
N PHE A 4 -7.40 -5.85 5.27
CA PHE A 4 -7.15 -5.42 3.88
C PHE A 4 -7.89 -4.11 3.52
N ILE A 5 -8.94 -3.72 4.24
CA ILE A 5 -9.74 -2.51 3.93
C ILE A 5 -8.90 -1.24 4.07
N THR A 6 -8.12 -1.12 5.16
CA THR A 6 -7.29 0.06 5.45
C THR A 6 -6.27 0.38 4.35
N PRO A 7 -5.42 -0.57 3.88
CA PRO A 7 -4.49 -0.29 2.79
C PRO A 7 -5.19 -0.02 1.46
N LEU A 8 -6.34 -0.66 1.19
CA LEU A 8 -7.10 -0.44 -0.05
C LEU A 8 -7.73 0.96 -0.10
N ILE A 9 -8.34 1.40 1.00
CA ILE A 9 -8.85 2.78 1.16
C ILE A 9 -7.70 3.77 1.05
N THR A 10 -6.56 3.51 1.70
CA THR A 10 -5.39 4.38 1.64
C THR A 10 -4.84 4.49 0.21
N GLY A 11 -4.78 3.38 -0.52
CA GLY A 11 -4.38 3.37 -1.94
C GLY A 11 -5.33 4.17 -2.84
N LEU A 12 -6.65 4.04 -2.63
CA LEU A 12 -7.67 4.84 -3.32
C LEU A 12 -7.54 6.34 -2.99
N LEU A 13 -7.32 6.69 -1.72
CA LEU A 13 -7.07 8.07 -1.30
C LEU A 13 -5.80 8.64 -1.95
N LEU A 14 -4.72 7.86 -2.00
CA LEU A 14 -3.49 8.26 -2.68
C LEU A 14 -3.72 8.49 -4.17
N LYS A 15 -4.54 7.66 -4.82
CA LYS A 15 -4.93 7.86 -6.23
C LYS A 15 -5.64 9.19 -6.46
N LEU A 16 -6.51 9.60 -5.53
CA LEU A 16 -7.17 10.91 -5.58
C LEU A 16 -6.18 12.06 -5.34
N ILE A 17 -5.33 11.94 -4.30
CA ILE A 17 -4.32 12.95 -3.94
C ILE A 17 -3.29 13.13 -5.07
N LYS A 18 -2.90 12.04 -5.76
CA LYS A 18 -1.98 12.09 -6.90
C LYS A 18 -2.42 13.04 -8.00
N LYS A 19 -3.73 13.30 -8.14
CA LYS A 19 -4.26 14.28 -9.10
C LYS A 19 -3.88 15.72 -8.76
N LEU A 20 -3.52 16.00 -7.50
CA LEU A 20 -3.16 17.31 -6.97
C LEU A 20 -1.64 17.48 -6.76
N VAL A 21 -0.85 16.42 -6.92
CA VAL A 21 0.60 16.43 -6.63
C VAL A 21 1.42 16.80 -7.88
N LYS A 22 2.55 17.48 -7.66
CA LYS A 22 3.50 17.87 -8.71
C LYS A 22 3.98 16.66 -9.53
N PRO A 23 4.25 16.85 -10.84
CA PRO A 23 4.68 15.77 -11.73
C PRO A 23 6.00 15.11 -11.29
N THR A 24 6.88 15.84 -10.61
CA THR A 24 8.18 15.34 -10.14
C THR A 24 8.06 14.16 -9.18
N ILE A 25 7.07 14.17 -8.28
CA ILE A 25 6.89 13.14 -7.24
C ILE A 25 5.83 12.10 -7.65
N LYS A 26 5.11 12.36 -8.76
CA LYS A 26 3.99 11.54 -9.22
C LYS A 26 4.39 10.07 -9.43
N ASN A 27 5.55 9.83 -10.04
CA ASN A 27 6.04 8.49 -10.33
C ASN A 27 6.43 7.73 -9.05
N ASP A 28 6.92 8.43 -8.04
CA ASP A 28 7.29 7.81 -6.77
C ASP A 28 6.04 7.44 -5.96
N LEU A 29 5.02 8.31 -5.95
CA LEU A 29 3.71 8.01 -5.37
C LEU A 29 2.96 6.89 -6.10
N GLU A 30 3.20 6.71 -7.40
CA GLU A 30 2.61 5.61 -8.16
C GLU A 30 3.11 4.25 -7.69
N ILE A 31 4.38 4.14 -7.33
CA ILE A 31 4.92 2.91 -6.75
C ILE A 31 4.19 2.58 -5.43
N LEU A 32 3.98 3.59 -4.58
CA LEU A 32 3.24 3.42 -3.32
C LEU A 32 1.78 3.01 -3.55
N GLU A 33 1.09 3.65 -4.50
CA GLU A 33 -0.28 3.31 -4.89
C GLU A 33 -0.37 1.85 -5.33
N ILE A 34 0.52 1.41 -6.22
CA ILE A 34 0.52 0.03 -6.73
C ILE A 34 0.80 -0.96 -5.61
N MET A 35 1.73 -0.67 -4.70
CA MET A 35 2.04 -1.53 -3.55
C MET A 35 0.81 -1.72 -2.64
N LEU A 36 0.10 -0.63 -2.32
CA LEU A 36 -1.07 -0.69 -1.43
C LEU A 36 -2.28 -1.36 -2.07
N ILE A 37 -2.60 -1.02 -3.32
CA ILE A 37 -3.76 -1.59 -4.02
C ILE A 37 -3.52 -3.07 -4.33
N THR A 38 -2.37 -3.41 -4.91
CA THR A 38 -2.07 -4.80 -5.28
C THR A 38 -1.94 -5.67 -4.04
N GLY A 39 -1.24 -5.20 -3.00
CA GLY A 39 -1.15 -5.90 -1.73
C GLY A 39 -2.52 -6.09 -1.06
N GLY A 40 -3.35 -5.04 -1.05
CA GLY A 40 -4.72 -5.12 -0.53
C GLY A 40 -5.61 -6.10 -1.30
N ILE A 41 -5.49 -6.17 -2.63
CA ILE A 41 -6.24 -7.14 -3.47
C ILE A 41 -5.83 -8.58 -3.14
N ILE A 42 -4.54 -8.86 -3.03
CA ILE A 42 -4.04 -10.20 -2.69
C ILE A 42 -4.55 -10.62 -1.31
N LEU A 43 -4.49 -9.73 -0.33
CA LEU A 43 -5.02 -9.98 1.02
C LEU A 43 -6.54 -10.17 1.01
N ALA A 44 -7.28 -9.45 0.16
CA ALA A 44 -8.72 -9.64 0.01
C ALA A 44 -9.03 -11.06 -0.50
N ILE A 45 -8.26 -11.57 -1.45
CA ILE A 45 -8.39 -12.95 -1.95
C ILE A 45 -8.11 -13.95 -0.82
N GLU A 46 -7.09 -13.72 0.00
CA GLU A 46 -6.79 -14.55 1.16
C GLU A 46 -7.96 -14.60 2.15
N HIS A 47 -8.61 -13.46 2.40
CA HIS A 47 -9.77 -13.39 3.31
C HIS A 47 -11.02 -14.07 2.73
N VAL A 48 -11.19 -14.06 1.40
CA VAL A 48 -12.21 -14.87 0.73
C VAL A 48 -11.91 -16.36 0.91
N TRP A 49 -10.65 -16.77 0.73
CA TRP A 49 -10.24 -18.17 0.90
C TRP A 49 -10.41 -18.68 2.34
N HIS A 50 -10.16 -17.83 3.34
CA HIS A 50 -10.37 -18.14 4.75
C HIS A 50 -11.84 -18.13 5.20
N GLY A 51 -12.78 -17.79 4.30
CA GLY A 51 -14.22 -17.75 4.61
C GLY A 51 -14.65 -16.55 5.46
N GLU A 52 -13.81 -15.51 5.54
CA GLU A 52 -14.13 -14.28 6.26
C GLU A 52 -14.96 -13.29 5.42
N ILE A 53 -14.91 -13.45 4.10
CA ILE A 53 -15.65 -12.65 3.12
C ILE A 53 -16.59 -13.55 2.34
N VAL A 54 -17.87 -13.20 2.32
CA VAL A 54 -18.92 -13.90 1.56
C VAL A 54 -19.64 -12.92 0.62
N PRO A 55 -20.13 -13.37 -0.55
CA PRO A 55 -20.79 -12.49 -1.54
C PRO A 55 -22.24 -12.12 -1.18
N TYR A 56 -22.77 -12.66 -0.07
CA TYR A 56 -24.12 -12.37 0.43
C TYR A 56 -24.02 -11.59 1.75
N PRO A 57 -25.01 -10.72 2.06
CA PRO A 57 -25.02 -10.00 3.32
C PRO A 57 -25.22 -10.95 4.53
N PRO A 58 -24.53 -10.74 5.67
CA PRO A 58 -23.49 -9.74 5.92
C PRO A 58 -22.13 -10.17 5.33
N PHE A 59 -21.57 -9.38 4.41
CA PHE A 59 -20.36 -9.68 3.62
C PHE A 59 -19.13 -10.05 4.47
N LEU A 60 -19.06 -9.53 5.70
CA LEU A 60 -18.08 -9.90 6.70
C LEU A 60 -18.78 -10.81 7.70
N THR A 61 -18.38 -12.09 7.74
CA THR A 61 -19.02 -13.10 8.59
C THR A 61 -18.97 -12.74 10.08
N ALA A 62 -17.98 -11.95 10.49
CA ALA A 62 -17.83 -11.41 11.84
C ALA A 62 -18.84 -10.29 12.22
N MET A 63 -19.69 -9.82 11.30
CA MET A 63 -20.76 -8.85 11.61
C MET A 63 -22.08 -9.49 12.07
N GLN A 64 -22.14 -10.82 12.25
CA GLN A 64 -23.36 -11.49 12.68
C GLN A 64 -23.82 -11.10 14.09
N ASN A 65 -22.89 -10.71 14.98
CA ASN A 65 -23.22 -10.21 16.31
C ASN A 65 -22.84 -8.72 16.46
N PRO A 66 -23.68 -7.90 17.10
CA PRO A 66 -23.39 -6.48 17.31
C PRO A 66 -22.20 -6.22 18.25
N SER A 67 -21.88 -7.17 19.15
CA SER A 67 -20.70 -7.11 20.03
C SER A 67 -19.38 -7.18 19.26
N ASP A 68 -19.38 -7.89 18.12
CA ASP A 68 -18.16 -8.25 17.40
C ASP A 68 -17.75 -7.18 16.38
N ILE A 69 -18.67 -6.24 16.09
CA ILE A 69 -18.43 -5.08 15.21
C ILE A 69 -17.33 -4.17 15.77
N LEU A 70 -17.34 -3.92 17.08
CA LEU A 70 -16.35 -3.05 17.73
C LEU A 70 -14.96 -3.69 17.72
N VAL A 71 -14.89 -4.99 17.94
CA VAL A 71 -13.63 -5.76 17.86
C VAL A 71 -13.11 -5.73 16.43
N LEU A 72 -13.97 -5.96 15.44
CA LEU A 72 -13.61 -5.90 14.02
C LEU A 72 -13.08 -4.52 13.60
N LEU A 73 -13.70 -3.43 14.03
CA LEU A 73 -13.21 -2.06 13.80
C LEU A 73 -11.82 -1.83 14.41
N ARG A 74 -11.58 -2.35 15.62
CA ARG A 74 -10.28 -2.26 16.29
C ARG A 74 -9.20 -3.02 15.51
N GLU A 75 -9.51 -4.22 15.02
CA GLU A 75 -8.56 -4.99 14.20
C GLU A 75 -8.25 -4.31 12.87
N ILE A 76 -9.26 -3.74 12.19
CA ILE A 76 -9.06 -3.00 10.94
C ILE A 76 -8.14 -1.78 11.17
N SER A 77 -8.32 -1.07 12.28
CA SER A 77 -7.55 0.13 12.59
C SER A 77 -6.12 -0.19 13.05
N VAL A 78 -5.93 -1.16 13.95
CA VAL A 78 -4.61 -1.49 14.50
C VAL A 78 -3.81 -2.36 13.53
N VAL A 79 -4.38 -3.48 13.08
CA VAL A 79 -3.69 -4.41 12.17
C VAL A 79 -3.58 -3.79 10.78
N GLY A 80 -4.69 -3.35 10.20
CA GLY A 80 -4.66 -2.68 8.89
C GLY A 80 -3.82 -1.40 8.89
N GLY A 81 -3.83 -0.65 10.00
CA GLY A 81 -2.97 0.53 10.18
C GLY A 81 -1.48 0.17 10.23
N SER A 82 -1.10 -0.81 11.06
CA SER A 82 0.30 -1.26 11.15
C SER A 82 0.85 -1.78 9.81
N MET A 83 0.04 -2.52 9.04
CA MET A 83 0.40 -2.98 7.69
C MET A 83 0.62 -1.82 6.71
N THR A 84 -0.24 -0.79 6.79
CA THR A 84 -0.12 0.41 5.95
C THR A 84 1.17 1.17 6.27
N ILE A 85 1.51 1.32 7.56
CA ILE A 85 2.74 1.95 8.01
C ILE A 85 3.96 1.15 7.54
N ALA A 86 3.96 -0.17 7.71
CA ALA A 86 5.05 -1.03 7.25
C ALA A 86 5.29 -0.92 5.73
N THR A 87 4.20 -0.85 4.95
CA THR A 87 4.27 -0.65 3.50
C THR A 87 4.86 0.71 3.14
N ALA A 88 4.47 1.78 3.85
CA ALA A 88 5.02 3.12 3.64
C ALA A 88 6.51 3.20 3.98
N VAL A 89 6.97 2.54 5.05
CA VAL A 89 8.39 2.45 5.41
C VAL A 89 9.19 1.70 4.34
N THR A 90 8.63 0.61 3.82
CA THR A 90 9.25 -0.16 2.72
C THR A 90 9.37 0.69 1.46
N TRP A 91 8.32 1.43 1.10
CA TRP A 91 8.34 2.37 -0.02
C TRP A 91 9.41 3.45 0.16
N PHE A 92 9.50 4.07 1.33
CA PHE A 92 10.51 5.09 1.62
C PHE A 92 11.94 4.54 1.43
N SER A 93 12.17 3.29 1.83
CA SER A 93 13.45 2.59 1.64
C SER A 93 13.76 2.38 0.15
N ILE A 94 12.75 2.02 -0.66
CA ILE A 94 12.90 1.84 -2.11
C ILE A 94 13.28 3.16 -2.78
N ILE A 95 12.59 4.26 -2.45
CA ILE A 95 12.90 5.59 -3.01
C ILE A 95 14.32 6.02 -2.66
N SER A 96 14.71 5.87 -1.39
CA SER A 96 16.06 6.18 -0.90
C SER A 96 17.15 5.41 -1.65
N LEU A 97 16.91 4.13 -1.94
CA LEU A 97 17.84 3.31 -2.74
C LEU A 97 17.89 3.76 -4.20
N LYS A 98 16.75 4.14 -4.78
CA LYS A 98 16.64 4.62 -6.16
C LYS A 98 17.47 5.89 -6.37
N GLU A 99 17.44 6.82 -5.42
CA GLU A 99 18.23 8.05 -5.47
C GLU A 99 19.73 7.76 -5.41
N LYS A 100 20.18 6.95 -4.43
CA LYS A 100 21.59 6.55 -4.31
C LYS A 100 22.10 5.83 -5.57
N LEU A 101 21.27 4.96 -6.16
CA LEU A 101 21.63 4.24 -7.38
C LEU A 101 21.71 5.19 -8.59
N LYS A 102 20.78 6.15 -8.69
CA LYS A 102 20.77 7.15 -9.76
C LYS A 102 22.03 8.02 -9.72
N GLU A 103 22.45 8.49 -8.53
CA GLU A 103 23.68 9.26 -8.35
C GLU A 103 24.91 8.45 -8.77
N LYS A 104 25.00 7.18 -8.33
CA LYS A 104 26.12 6.29 -8.67
C LYS A 104 26.20 6.03 -10.18
N ILE A 105 25.08 5.77 -10.83
CA ILE A 105 25.02 5.55 -12.29
C ILE A 105 25.39 6.83 -13.05
N LEU A 106 24.90 7.99 -12.63
CA LEU A 106 25.18 9.27 -13.29
C LEU A 106 26.68 9.62 -13.17
N SER A 107 27.26 9.47 -11.99
CA SER A 107 28.70 9.69 -11.76
C SER A 107 29.56 8.77 -12.64
N THR A 108 29.21 7.47 -12.69
CA THR A 108 29.91 6.49 -13.54
C THR A 108 29.81 6.85 -15.03
N ARG A 109 28.64 7.33 -15.49
CA ARG A 109 28.41 7.73 -16.89
C ARG A 109 29.22 8.96 -17.27
N ILE A 110 29.29 9.97 -16.39
CA ILE A 110 30.08 11.20 -16.63
C ILE A 110 31.57 10.86 -16.72
N LEU A 111 32.08 10.02 -15.82
CA LEU A 111 33.49 9.59 -15.85
C LEU A 111 33.83 8.81 -17.14
N ARG A 112 32.90 7.99 -17.64
CA ARG A 112 33.07 7.25 -18.90
C ARG A 112 33.05 8.14 -20.15
N VAL A 113 32.29 9.24 -20.14
CA VAL A 113 32.26 10.20 -21.26
C VAL A 113 33.52 11.08 -21.28
N LYS A 114 34.04 11.47 -20.11
CA LYS A 114 35.25 12.31 -20.02
C LYS A 114 36.55 11.59 -20.40
N THR A 115 36.55 10.25 -20.36
CA THR A 115 37.72 9.41 -20.66
C THR A 115 37.80 8.98 -22.13
N LYS A 116 36.87 9.44 -22.97
CA LYS A 116 36.80 9.15 -24.40
C LYS A 116 36.94 10.43 -25.20
#